data_AF-A0A4U6VZ71-F1
#
_entry.id   AF-A0A4U6VZ71-F1
#
_cell.length_a   1.000
_cell.length_b   1.000
_cell.length_c   1.000
_cell.angle_alpha   90.00
_cell.angle_beta   90.00
_cell.angle_gamma   90.00
#
_symmetry.space_group_name_H-M   'P 1'
#
loop_
_entity.id
_entity.type
_entity.pdbx_description
1 polymer ?
#
loop_
_entity_poly.entity_id
_entity_poly.type
_entity_poly.pdbx_seq_one_letter_code
_entity_poly.pdbx_strand_id
1 'polypeptide(L)'
;MYTADGRRFEVPLAYLGTMVFSELLRMSQEEFGFTRDGRITLPCDASVLEYVMCLLRRNASEEVEKAFLSSVVIPCQHSNYTSPPVAVHQQFAVCSS
;
A
#
# COMPACT_ATOMS: atom_id res chain seq x y z
N MET A 1 -13.39 8.78 -0.96
CA MET A 1 -12.07 8.22 -1.31
C MET A 1 -12.26 7.05 -2.26
N TYR A 2 -11.24 6.71 -3.04
CA TYR A 2 -11.27 5.58 -3.97
C TYR A 2 -10.25 4.54 -3.54
N THR A 3 -10.52 3.27 -3.83
CA THR A 3 -9.57 2.15 -3.68
C THR A 3 -8.88 1.87 -5.01
N ALA A 4 -7.82 1.05 -4.99
CA ALA A 4 -7.05 0.70 -6.19
C ALA A 4 -7.91 -0.03 -7.25
N ASP A 5 -8.96 -0.75 -6.83
CA ASP A 5 -9.96 -1.36 -7.72
C ASP A 5 -11.07 -0.39 -8.18
N GLY A 6 -10.93 0.90 -7.88
CA GLY A 6 -11.80 1.97 -8.37
C GLY A 6 -13.11 2.16 -7.60
N ARG A 7 -13.33 1.44 -6.51
CA ARG A 7 -14.55 1.57 -5.70
C ARG A 7 -14.50 2.83 -4.84
N ARG A 8 -15.65 3.49 -4.69
CA ARG A 8 -15.78 4.74 -3.91
C ARG A 8 -16.30 4.45 -2.51
N PHE A 9 -15.64 5.04 -1.52
CA PHE A 9 -16.01 4.98 -0.12
C PHE A 9 -16.24 6.37 0.48
N GLU A 10 -17.25 6.46 1.33
CA GLU A 10 -17.47 7.59 2.23
C GLU A 10 -16.73 7.33 3.54
N VAL A 11 -15.74 8.17 3.83
CA VAL A 11 -14.90 8.04 5.02
C VAL A 11 -15.23 9.21 5.95
N PRO A 12 -15.67 8.96 7.19
CA PRO A 12 -15.86 10.01 8.18
C PRO A 12 -14.56 10.77 8.42
N LEU A 13 -14.63 12.11 8.47
CA LEU A 13 -13.46 12.96 8.66
C LEU A 13 -12.70 12.64 9.96
N ALA A 14 -13.42 12.16 11.00
CA ALA A 14 -12.82 11.72 12.25
C ALA A 14 -11.80 10.58 12.10
N TYR A 15 -11.92 9.76 11.05
CA TYR A 15 -10.98 8.66 10.79
C TYR A 15 -9.70 9.12 10.11
N LEU A 16 -9.71 10.30 9.46
CA LEU A 16 -8.54 10.79 8.72
C LEU A 16 -7.36 11.15 9.64
N GLY A 17 -7.62 11.39 10.93
CA GLY A 17 -6.59 11.60 11.94
C GLY A 17 -6.04 10.32 12.57
N THR A 18 -6.55 9.14 12.19
CA THR A 18 -6.04 7.86 12.69
C THR A 18 -4.70 7.54 12.05
N MET A 19 -3.87 6.77 12.75
CA MET A 19 -2.57 6.37 12.25
C MET A 19 -2.69 5.54 10.97
N VAL A 20 -3.71 4.66 10.89
CA VAL A 20 -3.97 3.87 9.68
C VAL A 20 -4.26 4.76 8.46
N PHE A 21 -5.17 5.72 8.58
CA PHE A 21 -5.46 6.62 7.45
C PHE A 21 -4.30 7.55 7.12
N SER A 22 -3.57 8.03 8.12
CA SER A 22 -2.37 8.86 7.89
C SER A 22 -1.35 8.12 7.03
N GLU A 23 -1.11 6.85 7.33
CA GLU A 23 -0.17 6.03 6.57
C GLU A 23 -0.69 5.69 5.17
N LEU A 24 -1.97 5.31 5.04
CA LEU A 24 -2.59 5.07 3.73
C LEU A 24 -2.55 6.33 2.85
N LEU A 25 -2.77 7.51 3.42
CA LEU A 25 -2.71 8.79 2.70
C LEU A 25 -1.29 9.16 2.29
N ARG A 26 -0.30 8.93 3.16
CA ARG A 26 1.13 9.09 2.82
C ARG A 26 1.50 8.21 1.63
N MET A 27 1.17 6.92 1.69
CA MET A 27 1.42 5.98 0.59
C MET A 27 0.65 6.38 -0.69
N SER A 28 -0.60 6.82 -0.56
CA SER A 28 -1.39 7.31 -1.69
C SER A 28 -0.71 8.47 -2.39
N GLN A 29 -0.16 9.41 -1.62
CA GLN A 29 0.55 10.56 -2.15
C GLN A 29 1.83 10.14 -2.87
N GLU A 30 2.57 9.17 -2.35
CA GLU A 30 3.80 8.66 -2.94
C GLU A 30 3.57 7.89 -4.25
N GLU A 31 2.50 7.08 -4.31
CA GLU A 31 2.21 6.22 -5.46
C GLU A 31 1.41 6.93 -6.56
N PHE A 32 0.34 7.65 -6.18
CA PHE A 32 -0.61 8.23 -7.14
C PHE A 32 -0.50 9.75 -7.24
N GLY A 33 0.08 10.39 -6.22
CA GLY A 33 -0.03 11.84 -6.03
C GLY A 33 -1.46 12.27 -5.70
N PHE A 34 -1.62 13.55 -5.36
CA PHE A 34 -2.95 14.17 -5.25
C PHE A 34 -3.24 14.96 -6.52
N THR A 35 -4.19 14.45 -7.30
CA THR A 35 -4.65 15.10 -8.53
C THR A 35 -5.42 16.38 -8.21
N ARG A 36 -5.39 17.34 -9.14
CA ARG A 36 -6.09 18.63 -8.99
C ARG A 36 -7.61 18.51 -8.87
N ASP A 37 -8.20 17.38 -9.23
CA ASP A 37 -9.63 17.08 -9.08
C ASP A 37 -10.03 16.69 -7.64
N GLY A 38 -9.07 16.69 -6.70
CA GLY A 38 -9.32 16.35 -5.30
C GLY A 38 -9.59 14.86 -5.07
N ARG A 39 -9.26 14.01 -6.04
CA ARG A 39 -9.39 12.57 -5.91
C ARG A 39 -8.24 12.01 -5.09
N ILE A 40 -8.59 11.21 -4.09
CA ILE A 40 -7.64 10.44 -3.29
C ILE A 40 -7.92 8.96 -3.59
N THR A 41 -6.93 8.29 -4.17
CA THR A 41 -6.92 6.85 -4.41
C THR A 41 -5.99 6.19 -3.41
N LEU A 42 -6.51 5.25 -2.63
CA LEU A 42 -5.75 4.50 -1.63
C LEU A 42 -5.04 3.30 -2.26
N PRO A 43 -3.83 2.94 -1.79
CA PRO A 43 -3.04 1.81 -2.26
C PRO A 43 -3.55 0.48 -1.66
N CYS A 44 -4.86 0.28 -1.65
CA CYS A 44 -5.49 -0.93 -1.17
C CYS A 44 -6.81 -1.18 -1.91
N ASP A 45 -7.27 -2.41 -1.92
CA ASP A 45 -8.58 -2.76 -2.47
C ASP A 45 -9.73 -2.45 -1.48
N ALA A 46 -10.96 -2.60 -1.95
CA ALA A 46 -12.15 -2.41 -1.13
C ALA A 46 -12.23 -3.31 0.10
N SER A 47 -11.75 -4.55 0.04
CA SER A 47 -11.84 -5.47 1.18
C SER A 47 -10.94 -5.01 2.33
N VAL A 48 -9.76 -4.51 2.00
CA VAL A 48 -8.83 -3.93 2.97
C VAL A 48 -9.41 -2.67 3.57
N LEU A 49 -9.98 -1.77 2.76
CA LEU A 49 -10.58 -0.54 3.27
C LEU A 49 -11.82 -0.81 4.14
N GLU A 50 -12.67 -1.78 3.77
CA GLU A 50 -13.80 -2.21 4.60
C GLU A 50 -13.33 -2.74 5.97
N TYR A 51 -12.24 -3.50 6.00
CA TYR A 51 -11.63 -3.98 7.23
C TYR A 51 -11.09 -2.84 8.10
N VAL A 52 -10.39 -1.87 7.51
CA VAL A 52 -9.92 -0.65 8.21
C VAL A 52 -11.08 0.10 8.84
N MET A 53 -12.16 0.30 8.08
CA MET A 53 -13.37 0.98 8.59
C MET A 53 -14.00 0.21 9.76
N CYS A 54 -13.95 -1.12 9.73
CA CYS A 54 -14.42 -1.98 10.81
C CYS A 54 -13.53 -1.86 12.07
N LEU A 55 -12.21 -1.88 11.91
CA LEU A 55 -11.25 -1.70 13.00
C LEU A 55 -11.46 -0.37 13.73
N LEU A 56 -11.55 0.73 12.97
CA LEU A 56 -11.71 2.06 13.53
C LEU A 56 -13.06 2.24 14.22
N ARG A 57 -14.14 1.70 13.64
CA ARG A 57 -15.47 1.72 14.25
C ARG A 57 -15.50 0.99 15.60
N ARG A 58 -14.64 -0.02 15.78
CA ARG A 58 -14.53 -0.80 17.03
C ARG A 58 -13.54 -0.20 18.03
N ASN A 59 -12.95 0.97 17.73
CA ASN A 59 -11.89 1.57 18.54
C ASN A 59 -10.77 0.56 18.83
N ALA A 60 -10.26 -0.10 17.77
CA ALA A 60 -9.10 -0.98 17.89
C ALA A 60 -7.94 -0.24 18.59
N SER A 61 -7.14 -0.99 19.36
CA SER A 61 -5.98 -0.39 20.04
C SER A 61 -4.89 -0.04 19.03
N GLU A 62 -4.01 0.89 19.38
CA GLU A 62 -2.90 1.28 18.52
C GLU A 62 -2.00 0.10 18.14
N GLU A 63 -1.85 -0.89 19.02
CA GLU A 63 -1.07 -2.10 18.75
C GLU A 63 -1.69 -2.93 17.62
N VAL A 64 -3.02 -3.01 17.57
CA VAL A 64 -3.74 -3.70 16.49
C VAL A 64 -3.61 -2.92 15.18
N GLU A 65 -3.72 -1.59 15.23
CA GLU A 65 -3.49 -0.74 14.06
C GLU A 65 -2.06 -0.87 13.52
N LYS A 66 -1.05 -0.85 14.41
CA LYS A 66 0.36 -1.07 14.05
C LYS A 66 0.58 -2.44 13.44
N ALA A 67 0.00 -3.49 14.03
CA ALA A 67 0.09 -4.85 13.51
C ALA A 67 -0.55 -4.95 12.12
N PHE A 68 -1.72 -4.33 11.93
CA PHE A 68 -2.38 -4.26 10.63
C PHE A 68 -1.49 -3.56 9.59
N LEU A 69 -1.01 -2.35 9.87
CA LEU A 69 -0.10 -1.63 8.98
C LEU A 69 1.16 -2.45 8.69
N SER A 70 1.73 -3.08 9.70
CA SER A 70 2.89 -3.96 9.53
C SER A 70 2.61 -5.19 8.69
N SER A 71 1.35 -5.53 8.39
CA SER A 71 0.98 -6.65 7.51
C SER A 71 0.64 -6.20 6.09
N VAL A 72 0.05 -5.00 5.93
CA VAL A 72 -0.37 -4.47 4.62
C VAL A 72 0.66 -3.53 3.99
N VAL A 73 1.52 -2.91 4.80
CA VAL A 73 2.60 -1.99 4.40
C VAL A 73 3.94 -2.72 4.31
N ILE A 74 3.98 -4.05 4.46
CA ILE A 74 5.21 -4.81 4.18
C ILE A 74 5.55 -4.56 2.71
N PRO A 75 6.69 -3.91 2.39
CA PRO A 75 7.22 -4.03 1.05
C PRO A 75 7.55 -5.51 0.94
N CYS A 76 6.91 -6.23 0.01
CA CYS A 76 7.44 -7.52 -0.42
C CYS A 76 8.89 -7.28 -0.86
N GLN A 77 9.83 -7.45 0.06
CA GLN A 77 11.21 -7.64 -0.30
C GLN A 77 11.20 -9.01 -0.97
N HIS A 78 11.58 -9.02 -2.26
CA HIS A 78 11.65 -10.10 -3.27
C HIS A 78 10.55 -10.01 -4.36
N SER A 79 10.81 -9.77 -5.65
CA SER A 79 11.99 -9.42 -6.48
C SER A 79 11.42 -8.89 -7.84
N ASN A 80 11.97 -7.94 -8.60
CA ASN A 80 13.24 -7.86 -9.32
C ASN A 80 13.35 -6.45 -9.92
N TYR A 81 14.45 -5.73 -9.71
CA TYR A 81 15.13 -4.90 -10.73
C TYR A 81 16.45 -4.39 -10.11
N THR A 82 17.33 -5.30 -9.74
CA THR A 82 18.75 -4.97 -9.61
C THR A 82 19.36 -5.25 -10.99
N SER A 83 19.49 -4.22 -11.83
CA SER A 83 20.48 -4.29 -12.91
C SER A 83 21.86 -4.37 -12.23
N PRO A 84 22.67 -5.43 -12.45
CA PRO A 84 24.04 -5.40 -11.98
C PRO A 84 24.83 -4.32 -12.76
N PRO A 85 25.82 -3.66 -12.13
CA PRO A 85 26.69 -2.75 -12.84
C PRO A 85 27.45 -3.53 -13.92
N VAL A 86 27.49 -2.95 -15.11
CA VAL A 86 28.20 -3.48 -16.28
C VAL A 86 29.64 -3.84 -15.89
N ALA A 87 29.96 -5.14 -15.86
CA ALA A 87 31.32 -5.63 -15.91
C ALA A 87 31.35 -6.87 -16.81
N VAL A 88 31.95 -6.66 -17.97
CA VAL A 88 32.29 -7.64 -19.00
C VAL A 88 33.10 -8.78 -18.38
N HIS A 89 32.65 -10.03 -18.49
CA HIS A 89 33.49 -11.18 -18.84
C HIS A 89 32.65 -12.43 -19.11
N GLN A 90 33.16 -13.19 -20.07
CA GLN A 90 32.57 -14.25 -20.87
C GLN A 90 32.64 -15.62 -20.13
N GLN A 91 31.67 -16.52 -20.35
CA GLN A 91 31.85 -17.93 -20.81
C GLN A 91 30.76 -18.94 -20.34
N PHE A 92 30.11 -19.53 -21.37
CA PHE A 92 29.59 -20.89 -21.58
C PHE A 92 28.60 -21.62 -20.63
N ALA A 93 27.45 -21.97 -21.26
CA ALA A 93 26.71 -23.26 -21.39
C ALA A 93 26.44 -24.12 -20.11
N VAL A 94 25.29 -24.79 -19.94
CA VAL A 94 24.66 -25.80 -20.82
C VAL A 94 23.18 -25.98 -20.39
N CYS A 95 22.29 -26.26 -21.35
CA CYS A 95 20.93 -26.76 -21.09
C CYS A 95 20.92 -28.29 -20.97
N SER A 96 20.11 -28.84 -20.07
CA SER A 96 19.68 -30.24 -20.14
C SER A 96 18.16 -30.32 -20.10
N SER A 97 17.61 -31.13 -21.00
CA SER A 97 16.19 -31.42 -21.23
C SER A 97 15.51 -32.16 -20.09
#